data_AF-A0A832HN06-F1
#
_entry.id   AF-A0A832HN06-F1
#
_cell.length_a   1.000
_cell.length_b   1.000
_cell.length_c   1.000
_cell.angle_alpha   90.00
_cell.angle_beta   90.00
_cell.angle_gamma   90.00
#
_symmetry.space_group_name_H-M   'P 1'
#
loop_
_entity.id
_entity.type
_entity.pdbx_description
1 polymer ?
#
loop_
_entity_poly.entity_id
_entity_poly.type
_entity_poly.pdbx_seq_one_letter_code
_entity_poly.pdbx_strand_id
1 'polypeptide(L)'
;MALRTDDLRQQLKIFRWLALRGDGSVAPLMIETLTHKYKSQTLSSADERRLLGIPALLGIAARRSDEALRFLIEASDPAYWIKDPPWKLSMAGCDPTVLAGFCIQGLMRSERQEAMTLLDRFKAAPPGSVEPELARQVADAAFASAIIRDMGLERALDVMAHGDSIVLHYMQWGTTTEGKQWAQWLSEQGAGTPAP
;
A
#
# COMPACT_ATOMS: atom_id res chain seq x y z
N MET A 1 -28.84 -6.00 4.63
CA MET A 1 -29.01 -5.30 3.35
C MET A 1 -27.70 -5.44 2.59
N ALA A 2 -27.62 -6.36 1.63
CA ALA A 2 -26.39 -6.60 0.88
C ALA A 2 -26.12 -5.38 -0.02
N LEU A 3 -24.99 -4.70 0.20
CA LEU A 3 -24.51 -3.68 -0.73
C LEU A 3 -24.38 -4.30 -2.12
N ARG A 4 -24.94 -3.63 -3.14
CA ARG A 4 -24.71 -4.01 -4.53
C ARG A 4 -23.22 -3.88 -4.81
N THR A 5 -22.55 -5.01 -4.98
CA THR A 5 -21.14 -5.17 -5.34
C THR A 5 -20.72 -4.39 -6.60
N ASP A 6 -21.70 -3.97 -7.41
CA ASP A 6 -21.50 -3.14 -8.60
C ASP A 6 -21.12 -1.68 -8.28
N ASP A 7 -21.56 -1.13 -7.14
CA ASP A 7 -21.31 0.27 -6.76
C ASP A 7 -19.82 0.50 -6.45
N LEU A 8 -19.22 -0.33 -5.59
CA LEU A 8 -17.81 -0.21 -5.21
C LEU A 8 -16.88 -0.39 -6.41
N ARG A 9 -17.17 -1.38 -7.28
CA ARG A 9 -16.37 -1.62 -8.49
C ARG A 9 -16.40 -0.42 -9.43
N GLN A 10 -17.57 0.18 -9.63
CA GLN A 10 -17.70 1.37 -10.47
C GLN A 10 -17.00 2.58 -9.84
N GLN A 11 -17.17 2.78 -8.54
CA GLN A 11 -16.51 3.84 -7.78
C GLN A 11 -14.98 3.76 -7.90
N LEU A 12 -14.40 2.56 -7.74
CA LEU A 12 -12.95 2.36 -7.88
C LEU A 12 -12.42 2.63 -9.28
N LYS A 13 -13.22 2.36 -10.33
CA LYS A 13 -12.86 2.73 -11.71
C LYS A 13 -12.78 4.26 -11.87
N ILE A 14 -13.74 4.99 -11.29
CA ILE A 14 -13.76 6.45 -11.30
C ILE A 14 -12.56 7.01 -10.53
N PHE A 15 -12.31 6.49 -9.32
CA PHE A 15 -11.14 6.84 -8.52
C PHE A 15 -9.83 6.64 -9.28
N ARG A 16 -9.66 5.48 -9.94
CA ARG A 16 -8.47 5.20 -10.74
C ARG A 16 -8.31 6.21 -11.88
N TRP A 17 -9.38 6.50 -12.60
CA TRP A 17 -9.34 7.46 -13.70
C TRP A 17 -8.98 8.87 -13.24
N LEU A 18 -9.58 9.34 -12.14
CA LEU A 18 -9.31 10.67 -11.56
C LEU A 18 -7.89 10.78 -11.00
N ALA A 19 -7.43 9.76 -10.25
CA ALA A 19 -6.06 9.72 -9.72
C ALA A 19 -5.01 9.78 -10.84
N LEU A 20 -5.19 8.99 -11.91
CA LEU A 20 -4.27 8.98 -13.06
C LEU A 20 -4.29 10.29 -13.86
N ARG A 21 -5.45 10.96 -13.95
CA ARG A 21 -5.55 12.30 -14.55
C ARG A 21 -4.92 13.39 -13.68
N GLY A 22 -4.50 13.06 -12.46
CA GLY A 22 -3.85 13.98 -11.53
C GLY A 22 -4.83 14.91 -10.84
N ASP A 23 -6.09 14.51 -10.71
CA ASP A 23 -7.08 15.24 -9.93
C ASP A 23 -6.94 14.87 -8.45
N GLY A 24 -6.28 15.72 -7.67
CA GLY A 24 -6.09 15.53 -6.24
C GLY A 24 -7.37 15.71 -5.40
N SER A 25 -8.46 16.27 -5.97
CA SER A 25 -9.69 16.55 -5.23
C SER A 25 -10.51 15.29 -4.93
N VAL A 26 -10.14 14.14 -5.51
CA VAL A 26 -10.76 12.85 -5.21
C VAL A 26 -10.24 12.22 -3.91
N ALA A 27 -9.13 12.72 -3.36
CA ALA A 27 -8.50 12.16 -2.16
C ALA A 27 -9.44 12.10 -0.93
N PRO A 28 -10.21 13.15 -0.58
CA PRO A 28 -11.16 13.08 0.53
C PRO A 28 -12.18 11.94 0.36
N LEU A 29 -12.69 11.75 -0.86
CA LEU A 29 -13.69 10.73 -1.16
C LEU A 29 -13.09 9.32 -1.10
N MET A 30 -11.84 9.15 -1.53
CA MET A 30 -11.09 7.90 -1.36
C MET A 30 -10.86 7.57 0.11
N ILE A 31 -10.43 8.56 0.90
CA ILE A 31 -10.22 8.42 2.35
C ILE A 31 -11.54 8.03 3.02
N GLU A 32 -12.63 8.77 2.78
CA GLU A 32 -13.95 8.48 3.34
C GLU A 32 -14.43 7.08 2.95
N THR A 33 -14.19 6.66 1.71
CA THR A 33 -14.54 5.31 1.24
C THR A 33 -13.74 4.24 1.97
N LEU A 34 -12.46 4.49 2.22
CA LEU A 34 -11.58 3.56 2.92
C LEU A 34 -11.83 3.53 4.44
N THR A 35 -12.26 4.62 5.08
CA THR A 35 -12.34 4.69 6.56
C THR A 35 -13.75 4.72 7.14
N HIS A 36 -14.73 5.28 6.42
CA HIS A 36 -16.04 5.62 7.00
C HIS A 36 -17.21 4.96 6.29
N LYS A 37 -17.21 4.90 4.94
CA LYS A 37 -18.35 4.40 4.14
C LYS A 37 -18.80 2.99 4.53
N TYR A 38 -17.85 2.12 4.90
CA TYR A 38 -18.09 0.72 5.25
C TYR A 38 -17.91 0.41 6.74
N LYS A 39 -17.87 1.44 7.59
CA LYS A 39 -17.63 1.30 9.02
C LYS A 39 -18.62 0.34 9.68
N SER A 40 -18.10 -0.56 10.50
CA SER A 40 -18.86 -1.61 11.21
C SER A 40 -19.55 -2.64 10.32
N GLN A 41 -19.34 -2.63 9.00
CA GLN A 41 -19.92 -3.60 8.09
C GLN A 41 -19.01 -4.81 7.91
N THR A 42 -19.60 -5.99 7.71
CA THR A 42 -18.87 -7.18 7.26
C THR A 42 -18.84 -7.19 5.75
N LEU A 43 -17.65 -7.18 5.18
CA LEU A 43 -17.44 -7.14 3.74
C LEU A 43 -17.20 -8.55 3.19
N SER A 44 -17.45 -8.72 1.89
CA SER A 44 -16.99 -9.91 1.20
C SER A 44 -15.47 -9.83 0.99
N SER A 45 -14.77 -10.96 0.93
CA SER A 45 -13.32 -10.97 0.66
C SER A 45 -12.96 -10.36 -0.71
N ALA A 46 -13.93 -10.27 -1.63
CA ALA A 46 -13.75 -9.57 -2.89
C ALA A 46 -13.80 -8.04 -2.71
N ASP A 47 -14.64 -7.54 -1.81
CA ASP A 47 -14.75 -6.12 -1.50
C ASP A 47 -13.62 -5.64 -0.59
N GLU A 48 -13.19 -6.45 0.38
CA GLU A 48 -11.98 -6.19 1.18
C GLU A 48 -10.77 -5.98 0.25
N ARG A 49 -10.50 -6.93 -0.66
CA ARG A 49 -9.40 -6.81 -1.63
C ARG A 49 -9.52 -5.58 -2.55
N ARG A 50 -10.75 -5.17 -2.87
CA ARG A 50 -11.00 -3.96 -3.66
C ARG A 50 -10.65 -2.70 -2.88
N LEU A 51 -11.01 -2.63 -1.60
CA LEU A 51 -10.70 -1.50 -0.73
C LEU A 51 -9.19 -1.42 -0.44
N LEU A 52 -8.50 -2.55 -0.34
CA LEU A 52 -7.03 -2.59 -0.25
C LEU A 52 -6.31 -1.98 -1.48
N GLY A 53 -7.03 -1.80 -2.59
CA GLY A 53 -6.52 -1.06 -3.75
C GLY A 53 -6.57 0.47 -3.61
N ILE A 54 -7.31 1.02 -2.64
CA ILE A 54 -7.45 2.47 -2.46
C ILE A 54 -6.13 3.15 -2.06
N PRO A 55 -5.32 2.62 -1.11
CA PRO A 55 -4.03 3.22 -0.75
C PRO A 55 -3.11 3.45 -1.95
N ALA A 56 -3.09 2.53 -2.91
CA ALA A 56 -2.36 2.70 -4.15
C ALA A 56 -2.83 3.92 -4.99
N LEU A 57 -4.15 4.16 -5.05
CA LEU A 57 -4.72 5.31 -5.75
C LEU A 57 -4.47 6.62 -5.00
N LEU A 58 -4.57 6.59 -3.67
CA LEU A 58 -4.18 7.71 -2.80
C LEU A 58 -2.71 8.06 -2.99
N GLY A 59 -1.84 7.07 -3.18
CA GLY A 59 -0.43 7.28 -3.50
C GLY A 59 -0.22 8.12 -4.75
N ILE A 60 -0.94 7.79 -5.82
CA ILE A 60 -0.91 8.55 -7.07
C ILE A 60 -1.47 9.98 -6.85
N ALA A 61 -2.57 10.11 -6.10
CA ALA A 61 -3.15 11.41 -5.77
C ALA A 61 -2.22 12.28 -4.90
N ALA A 62 -1.45 11.65 -4.00
CA ALA A 62 -0.50 12.30 -3.09
C ALA A 62 0.65 13.01 -3.80
N ARG A 63 0.89 12.74 -5.10
CA ARG A 63 1.78 13.56 -5.93
C ARG A 63 1.39 15.04 -5.92
N ARG A 64 0.10 15.34 -5.75
CA ARG A 64 -0.49 16.69 -5.85
C ARG A 64 -1.45 17.03 -4.70
N SER A 65 -1.67 16.12 -3.76
CA SER A 65 -2.57 16.31 -2.63
C SER A 65 -1.84 16.03 -1.32
N ASP A 66 -1.55 17.11 -0.57
CA ASP A 66 -0.92 16.99 0.75
C ASP A 66 -1.84 16.29 1.77
N GLU A 67 -3.15 16.30 1.54
CA GLU A 67 -4.12 15.57 2.34
C GLU A 67 -3.98 14.05 2.15
N ALA A 68 -3.91 13.58 0.89
CA ALA A 68 -3.64 12.18 0.59
C ALA A 68 -2.29 11.73 1.18
N LEU A 69 -1.27 12.58 1.06
CA LEU A 69 0.06 12.33 1.61
C LEU A 69 0.01 12.17 3.13
N ARG A 70 -0.61 13.13 3.84
CA ARG A 70 -0.73 13.11 5.30
C ARG A 70 -1.49 11.87 5.77
N PHE A 71 -2.61 11.56 5.11
CA PHE A 71 -3.37 10.36 5.41
C PHE A 71 -2.52 9.10 5.28
N LEU A 72 -1.80 8.93 4.17
CA LEU A 72 -0.95 7.74 3.97
C LEU A 72 0.17 7.64 5.01
N ILE A 73 0.76 8.75 5.43
CA ILE A 73 1.79 8.76 6.49
C ILE A 73 1.19 8.32 7.83
N GLU A 74 0.06 8.90 8.24
CA GLU A 74 -0.62 8.54 9.50
C GLU A 74 -1.10 7.08 9.47
N ALA A 75 -1.68 6.66 8.35
CA ALA A 75 -2.21 5.33 8.13
C ALA A 75 -1.14 4.26 7.84
N SER A 76 0.14 4.64 7.76
CA SER A 76 1.27 3.69 7.68
C SER A 76 1.63 3.10 9.05
N ASP A 77 1.00 3.56 10.14
CA ASP A 77 1.14 3.00 11.48
C ASP A 77 -0.02 2.02 11.76
N PRO A 78 0.25 0.74 12.10
CA PRO A 78 -0.81 -0.19 12.50
C PRO A 78 -1.72 0.34 13.62
N ALA A 79 -1.22 1.18 14.53
CA ALA A 79 -2.00 1.76 15.62
C ALA A 79 -3.14 2.66 15.11
N TYR A 80 -3.00 3.28 13.93
CA TYR A 80 -4.05 4.04 13.27
C TYR A 80 -5.30 3.17 13.04
N TRP A 81 -5.08 1.98 12.47
CA TRP A 81 -6.14 1.04 12.12
C TRP A 81 -6.71 0.29 13.32
N ILE A 82 -5.91 0.08 14.37
CA ILE A 82 -6.38 -0.49 15.63
C ILE A 82 -7.35 0.46 16.34
N LYS A 83 -7.04 1.76 16.33
CA LYS A 83 -7.84 2.78 17.01
C LYS A 83 -9.21 2.96 16.37
N ASP A 84 -9.29 2.96 15.05
CA ASP A 84 -10.56 3.09 14.32
C ASP A 84 -10.63 2.15 13.11
N PRO A 85 -11.05 0.88 13.31
CA PRO A 85 -11.12 -0.09 12.23
C PRO A 85 -12.13 0.34 11.13
N PRO A 86 -11.75 0.28 9.84
CA PRO A 86 -12.54 0.85 8.76
C PRO A 86 -13.77 0.02 8.37
N TRP A 87 -13.76 -1.27 8.70
CA TRP A 87 -14.86 -2.23 8.56
C TRP A 87 -14.63 -3.38 9.55
N LYS A 88 -15.59 -4.31 9.69
CA LYS A 88 -15.39 -5.52 10.51
C LYS A 88 -14.37 -6.41 9.81
N LEU A 89 -13.13 -6.35 10.32
CA LEU A 89 -12.03 -7.19 9.87
C LEU A 89 -12.42 -8.65 10.08
N SER A 90 -12.52 -9.42 9.01
CA SER A 90 -12.71 -10.86 9.13
C SER A 90 -11.49 -11.49 9.82
N MET A 91 -11.67 -12.54 10.63
CA MET A 91 -10.57 -13.21 11.33
C MET A 91 -9.47 -13.78 10.40
N ALA A 92 -9.68 -13.75 9.08
CA ALA A 92 -8.81 -14.38 8.09
C ALA A 92 -8.22 -13.41 7.05
N GLY A 93 -8.57 -12.11 7.04
CA GLY A 93 -8.37 -11.31 5.83
C GLY A 93 -7.72 -9.93 5.94
N CYS A 94 -7.79 -9.26 7.09
CA CYS A 94 -7.36 -7.85 7.13
C CYS A 94 -6.84 -7.49 8.52
N ASP A 95 -5.55 -7.72 8.75
CA ASP A 95 -4.82 -7.27 9.93
C ASP A 95 -4.49 -5.76 9.78
N PRO A 96 -4.58 -4.95 10.85
CA PRO A 96 -3.98 -3.62 10.90
C PRO A 96 -2.59 -3.49 10.26
N THR A 97 -1.72 -4.49 10.39
CA THR A 97 -0.37 -4.51 9.78
C THR A 97 -0.44 -4.54 8.26
N VAL A 98 -1.38 -5.30 7.70
CA VAL A 98 -1.62 -5.37 6.25
C VAL A 98 -2.13 -4.03 5.73
N LEU A 99 -3.10 -3.41 6.41
CA LEU A 99 -3.61 -2.09 6.02
C LEU A 99 -2.52 -1.01 6.06
N ALA A 100 -1.69 -1.02 7.10
CA ALA A 100 -0.52 -0.16 7.20
C ALA A 100 0.45 -0.42 6.03
N GLY A 101 0.72 -1.68 5.73
CA GLY A 101 1.54 -2.11 4.60
C GLY A 101 1.07 -1.55 3.26
N PHE A 102 -0.22 -1.67 2.95
CA PHE A 102 -0.80 -1.09 1.73
C PHE A 102 -0.66 0.44 1.69
N CYS A 103 -0.71 1.13 2.83
CA CYS A 103 -0.46 2.57 2.89
C CYS A 103 1.00 2.92 2.63
N ILE A 104 1.95 2.14 3.16
CA ILE A 104 3.39 2.31 2.89
C ILE A 104 3.67 2.09 1.40
N GLN A 105 3.14 1.02 0.80
CA GLN A 105 3.27 0.77 -0.64
C GLN A 105 2.60 1.87 -1.48
N GLY A 106 1.43 2.35 -1.07
CA GLY A 106 0.75 3.48 -1.68
C GLY A 106 1.63 4.74 -1.65
N LEU A 107 2.24 5.03 -0.51
CA LEU A 107 3.10 6.20 -0.32
C LEU A 107 4.27 6.24 -1.32
N MET A 108 4.84 5.08 -1.69
CA MET A 108 5.91 5.01 -2.71
C MET A 108 5.48 5.50 -4.09
N ARG A 109 4.18 5.46 -4.40
CA ARG A 109 3.61 5.95 -5.66
C ARG A 109 3.46 7.46 -5.71
N SER A 110 3.66 8.14 -4.57
CA SER A 110 3.64 9.60 -4.51
C SER A 110 4.90 10.25 -5.07
N GLU A 111 6.01 9.50 -5.18
CA GLU A 111 7.33 10.05 -5.55
C GLU A 111 7.77 11.24 -4.68
N ARG A 112 7.17 11.41 -3.50
CA ARG A 112 7.46 12.48 -2.54
C ARG A 112 8.62 12.06 -1.62
N GLN A 113 9.43 13.02 -1.18
CA GLN A 113 10.60 12.75 -0.33
C GLN A 113 10.22 12.09 1.01
N GLU A 114 9.05 12.43 1.53
CA GLU A 114 8.46 11.89 2.75
C GLU A 114 8.30 10.36 2.68
N ALA A 115 8.03 9.81 1.50
CA ALA A 115 7.99 8.37 1.26
C ALA A 115 9.36 7.73 1.50
N MET A 116 10.42 8.33 0.94
CA MET A 116 11.79 7.83 1.12
C MET A 116 12.24 7.93 2.57
N THR A 117 11.92 9.05 3.25
CA THR A 117 12.21 9.22 4.68
C THR A 117 11.52 8.14 5.54
N LEU A 118 10.32 7.70 5.17
CA LEU A 118 9.65 6.60 5.86
C LEU A 118 10.41 5.27 5.68
N LEU A 119 10.83 4.94 4.45
CA LEU A 119 11.63 3.73 4.20
C LEU A 119 12.97 3.76 4.95
N ASP A 120 13.66 4.91 4.96
CA ASP A 120 14.91 5.06 5.68
C ASP A 120 14.73 4.86 7.20
N ARG A 121 13.62 5.35 7.75
CA ARG A 121 13.27 5.11 9.16
C ARG A 121 13.07 3.63 9.47
N PHE A 122 12.39 2.88 8.60
CA PHE A 122 12.25 1.43 8.79
C PHE A 122 13.59 0.70 8.64
N LYS A 123 14.41 1.10 7.66
CA LYS A 123 15.72 0.51 7.43
C LYS A 123 16.67 0.72 8.61
N ALA A 124 16.52 1.83 9.34
CA ALA A 124 17.27 2.14 10.56
C ALA A 124 16.69 1.49 11.84
N ALA A 125 15.56 0.80 11.76
CA ALA A 125 14.93 0.18 12.93
C ALA A 125 15.80 -0.96 13.49
N PRO A 126 15.92 -1.12 14.82
CA PRO A 126 16.64 -2.23 15.42
C PRO A 126 16.14 -3.61 14.93
N PRO A 127 17.00 -4.64 14.88
CA PRO A 127 16.57 -6.00 14.56
C PRO A 127 15.43 -6.47 15.49
N GLY A 128 14.41 -7.13 14.91
CA GLY A 128 13.24 -7.65 15.62
C GLY A 128 12.29 -6.59 16.20
N SER A 129 12.47 -5.30 15.85
CA SER A 129 11.61 -4.22 16.35
C SER A 129 10.40 -3.94 15.45
N VAL A 130 10.44 -4.38 14.20
CA VAL A 130 9.33 -4.30 13.25
C VAL A 130 8.61 -5.64 13.23
N GLU A 131 7.29 -5.62 13.36
CA GLU A 131 6.47 -6.83 13.29
C GLU A 131 6.69 -7.56 11.94
N PRO A 132 6.84 -8.89 11.93
CA PRO A 132 7.17 -9.66 10.73
C PRO A 132 6.32 -9.39 9.48
N GLU A 133 5.00 -9.32 9.61
CA GLU A 133 4.12 -9.09 8.48
C GLU A 133 4.27 -7.65 7.96
N LEU A 134 4.35 -6.66 8.84
CA LEU A 134 4.65 -5.27 8.46
C LEU A 134 6.03 -5.17 7.77
N ALA A 135 7.04 -5.90 8.25
CA ALA A 135 8.36 -5.90 7.65
C ALA A 135 8.33 -6.40 6.19
N ARG A 136 7.54 -7.43 5.87
CA ARG A 136 7.34 -7.87 4.48
C ARG A 136 6.75 -6.75 3.62
N GLN A 137 5.72 -6.09 4.13
CA GLN A 137 5.05 -5.01 3.41
C GLN A 137 5.99 -3.81 3.16
N VAL A 138 6.91 -3.53 4.09
CA VAL A 138 7.95 -2.50 3.93
C VAL A 138 8.95 -2.89 2.83
N ALA A 139 9.40 -4.16 2.80
CA ALA A 139 10.28 -4.65 1.75
C ALA A 139 9.61 -4.58 0.36
N ASP A 140 8.32 -4.95 0.28
CA ASP A 140 7.52 -4.83 -0.94
C ASP A 140 7.38 -3.36 -1.37
N ALA A 141 7.22 -2.44 -0.43
CA ALA A 141 7.21 -1.01 -0.72
C ALA A 141 8.57 -0.52 -1.24
N ALA A 142 9.69 -1.00 -0.68
CA ALA A 142 11.02 -0.67 -1.19
C ALA A 142 11.21 -1.14 -2.64
N PHE A 143 10.74 -2.35 -2.96
CA PHE A 143 10.70 -2.83 -4.33
C PHE A 143 9.79 -1.96 -5.23
N ALA A 144 8.60 -1.59 -4.75
CA ALA A 144 7.69 -0.69 -5.49
C ALA A 144 8.35 0.68 -5.78
N SER A 145 9.13 1.22 -4.84
CA SER A 145 9.90 2.44 -5.05
C SER A 145 11.00 2.24 -6.09
N ALA A 146 11.76 1.14 -6.01
CA ALA A 146 12.81 0.82 -6.97
C ALA A 146 12.27 0.66 -8.39
N ILE A 147 11.18 -0.08 -8.58
CA ILE A 147 10.60 -0.27 -9.90
C ILE A 147 10.04 1.05 -10.48
N ILE A 148 9.38 1.88 -9.67
CA ILE A 148 8.90 3.20 -10.09
C ILE A 148 10.07 4.10 -10.52
N ARG A 149 11.17 4.10 -9.77
CA ARG A 149 12.38 4.85 -10.08
C ARG A 149 13.00 4.41 -11.42
N ASP A 150 13.02 3.12 -11.68
CA ASP A 150 13.71 2.56 -12.86
C ASP A 150 12.92 2.71 -14.17
N MET A 151 11.59 2.65 -14.13
CA MET A 151 10.76 2.67 -15.35
C MET A 151 9.69 3.76 -15.42
N GLY A 152 9.55 4.57 -14.37
CA GLY A 152 8.49 5.56 -14.21
C GLY A 152 7.17 4.95 -13.73
N LEU A 153 6.36 5.77 -13.06
CA LEU A 153 5.11 5.33 -12.41
C LEU A 153 4.13 4.63 -13.35
N GLU A 154 3.85 5.18 -14.53
CA GLU A 154 2.85 4.59 -15.44
C GLU A 154 3.21 3.15 -15.83
N ARG A 155 4.45 2.94 -16.27
CA ARG A 155 4.93 1.60 -16.64
C ARG A 155 5.03 0.67 -15.45
N ALA A 156 5.43 1.19 -14.29
CA ALA A 156 5.46 0.41 -13.05
C ALA A 156 4.05 -0.04 -12.62
N LEU A 157 3.03 0.80 -12.78
CA LEU A 157 1.63 0.46 -12.50
C LEU A 157 1.12 -0.64 -13.42
N ASP A 158 1.48 -0.60 -14.71
CA ASP A 158 1.12 -1.66 -15.66
C ASP A 158 1.79 -2.99 -15.27
N VAL A 159 3.09 -2.97 -14.94
CA VAL A 159 3.81 -4.16 -14.48
C VAL A 159 3.19 -4.73 -13.20
N MET A 160 2.92 -3.88 -12.20
CA MET A 160 2.30 -4.29 -10.93
C MET A 160 0.87 -4.83 -11.10
N ALA A 161 0.17 -4.47 -12.18
CA ALA A 161 -1.16 -5.00 -12.47
C ALA A 161 -1.11 -6.41 -13.10
N HIS A 162 0.05 -6.85 -13.62
CA HIS A 162 0.25 -8.12 -14.31
C HIS A 162 1.18 -9.06 -13.50
N GLY A 163 0.56 -9.96 -12.72
CA GLY A 163 1.22 -10.85 -11.75
C GLY A 163 2.49 -11.57 -12.23
N ASP A 164 2.48 -12.16 -13.42
CA ASP A 164 3.66 -12.89 -13.93
C ASP A 164 4.85 -11.96 -14.22
N SER A 165 4.56 -10.70 -14.58
CA SER A 165 5.59 -9.70 -14.85
C SER A 165 6.22 -9.20 -13.55
N ILE A 166 5.43 -8.98 -12.50
CA ILE A 166 5.94 -8.41 -11.24
C ILE A 166 6.91 -9.37 -10.53
N VAL A 167 6.63 -10.69 -10.56
CA VAL A 167 7.52 -11.72 -9.98
C VAL A 167 8.91 -11.68 -10.62
N LEU A 168 8.97 -11.57 -11.96
CA LEU A 168 10.25 -11.50 -12.68
C LEU A 168 11.05 -10.25 -12.30
N HIS A 169 10.38 -9.10 -12.18
CA HIS A 169 11.03 -7.87 -11.75
C HIS A 169 11.49 -7.95 -10.28
N TYR A 170 10.72 -8.59 -9.42
CA TYR A 170 11.09 -8.82 -8.03
C TYR A 170 12.34 -9.70 -7.91
N MET A 171 12.37 -10.81 -8.64
CA MET A 171 13.52 -11.71 -8.69
C MET A 171 14.78 -10.99 -9.20
N GLN A 172 14.65 -10.18 -10.26
CA GLN A 172 15.76 -9.37 -10.78
C GLN A 172 16.25 -8.36 -9.74
N TRP A 173 15.34 -7.61 -9.12
CA TRP A 173 15.66 -6.65 -8.08
C TRP A 173 16.37 -7.30 -6.89
N GLY A 174 15.94 -8.50 -6.47
CA GLY A 174 16.58 -9.27 -5.41
C GLY A 174 18.05 -9.63 -5.65
N THR A 175 18.51 -9.59 -6.92
CA THR A 175 19.94 -9.81 -7.24
C THR A 175 20.81 -8.56 -7.09
N THR A 176 20.20 -7.37 -7.02
CA THR A 176 20.89 -6.08 -6.87
C THR A 176 21.43 -5.89 -5.44
N THR A 177 22.33 -4.92 -5.26
CA THR A 177 22.81 -4.53 -3.92
C THR A 177 21.67 -4.06 -3.02
N GLU A 178 20.74 -3.27 -3.57
CA GLU A 178 19.58 -2.76 -2.82
C GLU A 178 18.64 -3.89 -2.39
N GLY A 179 18.27 -4.78 -3.32
CA GLY A 179 17.41 -5.93 -3.01
C GLY A 179 18.03 -6.87 -1.98
N LYS A 180 19.34 -7.13 -2.05
CA LYS A 180 20.06 -7.91 -1.04
C LYS A 180 20.06 -7.26 0.34
N GLN A 181 20.21 -5.94 0.42
CA GLN A 181 20.13 -5.21 1.69
C GLN A 181 18.74 -5.32 2.32
N TRP A 182 17.67 -5.21 1.52
CA TRP A 182 16.30 -5.38 2.00
C TRP A 182 15.99 -6.82 2.40
N ALA A 183 16.49 -7.81 1.66
CA ALA A 183 16.37 -9.22 2.04
C ALA A 183 17.08 -9.52 3.36
N GLN A 184 18.27 -8.95 3.58
CA GLN A 184 18.99 -9.05 4.85
C GLN A 184 18.19 -8.40 5.98
N TRP A 185 17.75 -7.15 5.78
CA TRP A 185 16.94 -6.42 6.76
C TRP A 185 15.68 -7.21 7.13
N LEU A 186 14.98 -7.79 6.15
CA LEU A 186 13.78 -8.60 6.40
C LEU A 186 14.10 -9.84 7.25
N SER A 187 15.24 -10.47 7.00
CA SER A 187 15.72 -11.60 7.81
C SER A 187 16.03 -11.18 9.25
N GLU A 188 16.62 -9.99 9.45
CA GLU A 188 16.92 -9.42 10.77
C GLU A 188 15.65 -9.06 11.56
N GLN A 189 14.54 -8.77 10.88
CA GLN A 189 13.22 -8.55 11.51
C GLN A 189 12.47 -9.85 11.82
N GLY A 190 13.03 -11.03 11.49
CA GLY A 190 12.39 -12.32 11.79
C GLY A 190 11.22 -12.68 10.86
N ALA A 191 11.09 -12.00 9.71
CA ALA A 191 9.99 -12.17 8.78
C ALA A 191 10.19 -13.29 7.72
N GLY A 192 11.37 -13.92 7.70
CA GLY A 192 11.73 -14.92 6.69
C GLY A 192 12.07 -14.31 5.33
N THR A 193 12.08 -15.13 4.28
CA THR A 193 12.30 -14.67 2.89
C THR A 193 11.01 -13.98 2.38
N PRO A 194 11.10 -12.88 1.60
CA PRO A 194 9.92 -12.22 1.08
C PRO A 194 9.13 -13.17 0.15
N ALA A 195 7.80 -13.07 0.16
CA ALA A 195 6.97 -13.82 -0.78
C ALA A 195 7.13 -13.23 -2.19
N PRO A 196 7.24 -14.06 -3.25
CA PRO A 196 7.27 -13.60 -4.63
C PRO A 196 5.91 -13.04 -5.09
#